data_AF-A0AAQ4PIJ9-F1
#
_entry.id   AF-A0AAQ4PIJ9-F1
#
_cell.length_a   1.000
_cell.length_b   1.000
_cell.length_c   1.000
_cell.angle_alpha   90.00
_cell.angle_beta   90.00
_cell.angle_gamma   90.00
#
_symmetry.space_group_name_H-M   'P 1'
#
loop_
_entity.id
_entity.type
_entity.pdbx_description
1 polymer ?
#
loop_
_entity_poly.entity_id
_entity_poly.type
_entity_poly.pdbx_seq_one_letter_code
_entity_poly.pdbx_strand_id
1 'polypeptide(L)'
;MGEWDVLGRLLDKVQSHSTVIGKVWLTVLFVFRILVLRTGADKVWGDEQSDFVCNTLQPGCENVCYDMAFPISHVRFWVLQIIAVATPKLLYLGHVLHVIHLEKKMKERMKRHADLDNQISLLLRRAYKVPKYTKSTGKISIRGTLLRSYVLHLVAKIVLEVLFIVGQYYLYGFTLKERYVCARSPCPHQVDCFLSRPTEKSVIIWFMLVSAVVSLFLSLIELLYLCVKAVRECMTRRQDYTVTPVTPPPLERKAFKSRDEMLQNGVNLELELRGGKPGANGAGGGSTEAAVDVSLESNNTGGEVHI
;
A
#
# COMPACT_ATOMS: atom_id res chain seq x y z
N MET A 1 -3.54 -25.36 -11.18
CA MET A 1 -4.00 -24.32 -12.13
C MET A 1 -4.73 -23.14 -11.46
N GLY A 2 -5.08 -23.17 -10.16
CA GLY A 2 -5.91 -22.12 -9.51
C GLY A 2 -5.19 -20.88 -8.94
N GLU A 3 -3.85 -20.87 -8.81
CA GLU A 3 -3.13 -19.74 -8.18
C GLU A 3 -2.93 -18.55 -9.14
N TRP A 4 -2.73 -18.81 -10.44
CA TRP A 4 -2.61 -17.78 -11.46
C TRP A 4 -3.94 -17.07 -11.76
N ASP A 5 -5.06 -17.77 -11.65
CA ASP A 5 -6.40 -17.18 -11.84
C ASP A 5 -6.78 -16.26 -10.66
N VAL A 6 -6.37 -16.62 -9.43
CA VAL A 6 -6.55 -15.76 -8.25
C VAL A 6 -5.66 -14.52 -8.32
N LEU A 7 -4.40 -14.68 -8.72
CA LEU A 7 -3.49 -13.55 -8.93
C LEU A 7 -3.98 -12.64 -10.07
N GLY A 8 -4.50 -13.21 -11.15
CA GLY A 8 -5.13 -12.51 -12.27
C GLY A 8 -6.35 -11.70 -11.83
N ARG A 9 -7.30 -12.32 -11.12
CA ARG A 9 -8.48 -11.65 -10.56
C ARG A 9 -8.14 -10.56 -9.55
N LEU A 10 -7.04 -10.69 -8.81
CA LEU A 10 -6.54 -9.67 -7.88
C LEU A 10 -5.84 -8.52 -8.61
N LEU A 11 -5.04 -8.81 -9.64
CA LEU A 11 -4.44 -7.82 -10.53
C LEU A 11 -5.51 -6.96 -11.20
N ASP A 12 -6.56 -7.58 -11.72
CA ASP A 12 -7.68 -6.91 -12.37
C ASP A 12 -8.45 -6.00 -11.38
N LYS A 13 -8.58 -6.44 -10.13
CA LYS A 13 -9.21 -5.68 -9.04
C LYS A 13 -8.39 -4.47 -8.61
N VAL A 14 -7.06 -4.60 -8.56
CA VAL A 14 -6.10 -3.52 -8.24
C VAL A 14 -5.95 -2.53 -9.41
N GLN A 15 -6.25 -2.97 -10.64
CA GLN A 15 -6.20 -2.14 -11.84
C GLN A 15 -7.34 -1.11 -11.91
N SER A 16 -8.50 -1.40 -11.30
CA SER A 16 -9.77 -0.66 -11.48
C SER A 16 -9.85 0.80 -11.00
N HIS A 17 -8.84 1.32 -10.29
CA HIS A 17 -8.95 2.62 -9.58
C HIS A 17 -7.91 3.70 -9.91
N SER A 18 -7.07 3.53 -10.92
CA SER A 18 -6.22 4.62 -11.46
C SER A 18 -6.42 4.71 -12.97
N THR A 19 -6.15 5.86 -13.57
CA THR A 19 -6.34 6.16 -15.01
C THR A 19 -6.01 4.92 -15.86
N VAL A 20 -7.06 4.22 -16.31
CA VAL A 20 -6.95 2.87 -16.91
C VAL A 20 -5.99 2.91 -18.10
N ILE A 21 -5.99 4.01 -18.84
CA ILE A 21 -5.06 4.31 -19.92
C ILE A 21 -3.59 4.25 -19.43
N GLY A 22 -3.20 5.04 -18.42
CA GLY A 22 -1.80 5.10 -17.97
C GLY A 22 -1.25 3.76 -17.50
N LYS A 23 -2.04 2.98 -16.75
CA LYS A 23 -1.65 1.65 -16.25
C LYS A 23 -1.49 0.60 -17.35
N VAL A 24 -2.39 0.61 -18.34
CA VAL A 24 -2.31 -0.30 -19.48
C VAL A 24 -1.08 0.03 -20.32
N TRP A 25 -0.90 1.30 -20.68
CA TRP A 25 0.26 1.74 -21.47
C TRP A 25 1.60 1.49 -20.76
N LEU A 26 1.68 1.72 -19.45
CA LEU A 26 2.89 1.39 -18.66
C LEU A 26 3.21 -0.11 -18.69
N THR A 27 2.19 -0.96 -18.66
CA THR A 27 2.38 -2.42 -18.69
C THR A 27 2.76 -2.89 -20.10
N VAL A 28 2.12 -2.35 -21.14
CA VAL A 28 2.44 -2.63 -22.54
C VAL A 28 3.88 -2.22 -22.86
N LEU A 29 4.29 -1.00 -22.50
CA LEU A 29 5.66 -0.52 -22.71
C LEU A 29 6.69 -1.39 -21.96
N PHE A 30 6.36 -1.83 -20.75
CA PHE A 30 7.23 -2.71 -19.97
C PHE A 30 7.41 -4.09 -20.63
N VAL A 31 6.31 -4.72 -21.06
CA VAL A 31 6.35 -6.01 -21.79
C VAL A 31 7.11 -5.87 -23.11
N PHE A 32 6.90 -4.76 -23.81
CA PHE A 32 7.57 -4.48 -25.06
C PHE A 32 9.10 -4.35 -24.89
N ARG A 33 9.57 -3.73 -23.81
CA ARG A 33 11.01 -3.71 -23.48
C ARG A 33 11.57 -5.10 -23.24
N ILE A 34 10.86 -5.95 -22.51
CA ILE A 34 11.28 -7.34 -22.28
C ILE A 34 11.36 -8.10 -23.61
N LEU A 35 10.38 -7.89 -24.50
CA LEU A 35 10.37 -8.51 -25.81
C LEU A 35 11.58 -8.09 -26.64
N VAL A 36 11.83 -6.78 -26.77
CA VAL A 36 12.96 -6.25 -27.53
C VAL A 36 14.30 -6.70 -26.94
N LEU A 37 14.42 -6.71 -25.62
CA LEU A 37 15.61 -7.23 -24.96
C LEU A 37 15.83 -8.71 -25.30
N ARG A 38 14.77 -9.53 -25.23
CA ARG A 38 14.87 -10.96 -25.51
C ARG A 38 15.19 -11.27 -26.97
N THR A 39 14.63 -10.51 -27.92
CA THR A 39 14.87 -10.71 -29.35
C THR A 39 16.21 -10.12 -29.79
N GLY A 40 16.62 -9.00 -29.18
CA GLY A 40 17.80 -8.24 -29.55
C GLY A 40 19.08 -8.69 -28.86
N ALA A 41 19.01 -9.20 -27.63
CA ALA A 41 20.19 -9.56 -26.84
C ALA A 41 21.12 -10.52 -27.60
N ASP A 42 20.59 -11.66 -28.05
CA ASP A 42 21.41 -12.67 -28.71
C ASP A 42 21.73 -12.31 -30.17
N LYS A 43 20.83 -11.57 -30.84
CA LYS A 43 20.96 -11.28 -32.28
C LYS A 43 21.83 -10.07 -32.61
N VAL A 44 21.85 -9.07 -31.74
CA VAL A 44 22.50 -7.76 -31.99
C VAL A 44 23.70 -7.54 -31.09
N TRP A 45 23.70 -8.14 -29.90
CA TRP A 45 24.82 -8.06 -28.96
C TRP A 45 25.54 -9.40 -28.75
N GLY A 46 25.10 -10.49 -29.40
CA GLY A 46 25.76 -11.80 -29.25
C GLY A 46 27.18 -11.85 -29.82
N ASP A 47 27.43 -11.07 -30.88
CA ASP A 47 28.70 -10.91 -31.58
C ASP A 47 29.47 -9.64 -31.14
N GLU A 48 29.07 -9.00 -30.03
CA GLU A 48 29.62 -7.69 -29.64
C GLU A 48 31.12 -7.71 -29.36
N GLN A 49 31.64 -8.81 -28.81
CA GLN A 49 33.06 -8.97 -28.49
C GLN A 49 33.84 -9.64 -29.62
N SER A 50 33.24 -10.57 -30.37
CA SER A 50 33.93 -11.27 -31.47
C SER A 50 34.18 -10.38 -32.68
N ASP A 51 33.29 -9.41 -32.91
CA ASP A 51 33.33 -8.52 -34.08
C ASP A 51 33.85 -7.12 -33.72
N PHE A 52 34.44 -6.95 -32.53
CA PHE A 52 35.09 -5.72 -32.12
C PHE A 52 36.54 -5.73 -32.59
N VAL A 53 36.83 -5.09 -33.71
CA VAL A 53 38.17 -5.20 -34.34
C VAL A 53 38.98 -3.93 -34.12
N CYS A 54 40.21 -4.06 -33.63
CA CYS A 54 41.17 -2.96 -33.52
C CYS A 54 42.26 -3.04 -34.60
N ASN A 55 42.66 -1.89 -35.16
CA ASN A 55 43.73 -1.80 -36.16
C ASN A 55 45.12 -1.94 -35.49
N THR A 56 45.44 -3.15 -35.02
CA THR A 56 46.70 -3.48 -34.36
C THR A 56 46.94 -4.99 -34.39
N LEU A 57 48.21 -5.41 -34.41
CA LEU A 57 48.63 -6.81 -34.28
C LEU A 57 49.02 -7.16 -32.83
N GLN A 58 48.91 -6.20 -31.90
CA GLN A 58 49.34 -6.37 -30.53
C GLN A 58 48.36 -7.28 -29.76
N PRO A 59 48.81 -8.43 -29.22
CA PRO A 59 47.93 -9.32 -28.47
C PRO A 59 47.39 -8.64 -27.21
N GLY A 60 46.09 -8.86 -26.94
CA GLY A 60 45.41 -8.34 -25.76
C GLY A 60 44.97 -6.87 -25.83
N CYS A 61 45.40 -6.10 -26.84
CA CYS A 61 44.95 -4.72 -27.03
C CYS A 61 43.43 -4.65 -27.29
N GLU A 62 42.90 -5.53 -28.14
CA GLU A 62 41.46 -5.62 -28.44
C GLU A 62 40.62 -5.85 -27.17
N ASN A 63 41.02 -6.80 -26.33
CA ASN A 63 40.33 -7.13 -25.08
C ASN A 63 40.25 -5.93 -24.12
N VAL A 64 41.36 -5.21 -23.92
CA VAL A 64 41.36 -4.06 -23.00
C VAL A 64 40.62 -2.86 -23.57
N CYS A 65 40.63 -2.68 -24.90
CA CYS A 65 39.90 -1.61 -25.56
C CYS A 65 38.40 -1.87 -25.56
N TYR A 66 37.99 -3.12 -25.73
CA TYR A 66 36.61 -3.54 -25.60
C TYR A 66 36.08 -3.26 -24.18
N ASP A 67 36.82 -3.68 -23.15
CA ASP A 67 36.45 -3.45 -21.74
C ASP A 67 36.34 -1.95 -21.39
N MET A 68 37.21 -1.11 -21.97
CA MET A 68 37.15 0.35 -21.80
C MET A 68 36.01 1.01 -22.56
N ALA A 69 35.69 0.53 -23.76
CA ALA A 69 34.59 1.05 -24.55
C ALA A 69 33.24 0.64 -23.94
N PHE A 70 33.15 -0.57 -23.38
CA PHE A 70 31.93 -1.17 -22.87
C PHE A 70 32.14 -1.83 -21.50
N PRO A 71 32.32 -1.03 -20.42
CA PRO A 71 32.54 -1.57 -19.07
C PRO A 71 31.37 -2.44 -18.58
N ILE A 72 30.16 -2.14 -19.07
CA ILE A 72 28.99 -3.01 -18.98
C ILE A 72 28.31 -3.01 -20.35
N SER A 73 27.82 -4.16 -20.81
CA SER A 73 27.08 -4.22 -22.07
C SER A 73 25.68 -3.62 -21.91
N HIS A 74 25.15 -3.05 -22.99
CA HIS A 74 23.84 -2.39 -23.01
C HIS A 74 22.72 -3.33 -22.55
N VAL A 75 22.78 -4.60 -22.99
CA VAL A 75 21.83 -5.65 -22.59
C VAL A 75 21.81 -5.83 -21.08
N ARG A 76 22.98 -5.95 -20.45
CA ARG A 76 23.10 -6.12 -18.98
C ARG A 76 22.58 -4.88 -18.25
N PHE A 77 22.90 -3.70 -18.75
CA PHE A 77 22.37 -2.44 -18.21
C PHE A 77 20.83 -2.39 -18.25
N TRP A 78 20.21 -2.77 -19.36
CA TRP A 78 18.75 -2.81 -19.48
C TRP A 78 18.09 -3.90 -18.65
N VAL A 79 18.73 -5.06 -18.48
CA VAL A 79 18.25 -6.09 -17.53
C VAL A 79 18.17 -5.50 -16.12
N LEU A 80 19.24 -4.84 -15.66
CA LEU A 80 19.27 -4.19 -14.35
C LEU A 80 18.20 -3.09 -14.24
N GLN A 81 18.02 -2.28 -15.28
CA GLN A 81 16.98 -1.27 -15.34
C GLN A 81 15.58 -1.87 -15.19
N ILE A 82 15.25 -2.92 -15.96
CA ILE A 82 13.94 -3.58 -15.92
C ILE A 82 13.66 -4.16 -14.54
N ILE A 83 14.64 -4.86 -13.94
CA ILE A 83 14.50 -5.45 -12.61
C ILE A 83 14.32 -4.36 -11.55
N ALA A 84 15.14 -3.31 -11.59
CA ALA A 84 15.07 -2.21 -10.63
C ALA A 84 13.72 -1.48 -10.73
N VAL A 85 13.25 -1.15 -11.93
CA VAL A 85 11.96 -0.46 -12.15
C VAL A 85 10.75 -1.35 -11.83
N ALA A 86 10.87 -2.67 -11.98
CA ALA A 86 9.82 -3.63 -11.61
C ALA A 86 9.69 -3.82 -10.09
N THR A 87 10.81 -3.79 -9.37
CA THR A 87 10.87 -4.09 -7.93
C THR A 87 9.88 -3.26 -7.09
N PRO A 88 9.79 -1.91 -7.19
CA PRO A 88 8.82 -1.12 -6.43
C PRO A 88 7.37 -1.56 -6.67
N LYS A 89 7.01 -1.88 -7.92
CA LYS A 89 5.66 -2.33 -8.29
C LYS A 89 5.35 -3.69 -7.66
N LEU A 90 6.31 -4.62 -7.67
CA LEU A 90 6.16 -5.94 -7.04
C LEU A 90 6.05 -5.83 -5.53
N LEU A 91 6.86 -4.98 -4.88
CA LEU A 91 6.78 -4.71 -3.45
C LEU A 91 5.42 -4.11 -3.06
N TYR A 92 4.91 -3.16 -3.85
CA TYR A 92 3.58 -2.60 -3.65
C TYR A 92 2.49 -3.68 -3.80
N LEU A 93 2.56 -4.52 -4.83
CA LEU A 93 1.60 -5.61 -5.03
C LEU A 93 1.67 -6.62 -3.86
N GLY A 94 2.86 -7.00 -3.43
CA GLY A 94 3.06 -7.86 -2.26
C GLY A 94 2.46 -7.27 -1.00
N HIS A 95 2.65 -5.96 -0.76
CA HIS A 95 2.03 -5.26 0.35
C HIS A 95 0.50 -5.26 0.27
N VAL A 96 -0.08 -5.00 -0.92
CA VAL A 96 -1.54 -5.06 -1.14
C VAL A 96 -2.07 -6.46 -0.86
N LEU A 97 -1.43 -7.50 -1.40
CA LEU A 97 -1.83 -8.89 -1.20
C LEU A 97 -1.73 -9.29 0.27
N HIS A 98 -0.66 -8.89 0.95
CA HIS A 98 -0.47 -9.15 2.37
C HIS A 98 -1.57 -8.50 3.23
N VAL A 99 -1.90 -7.24 2.97
CA VAL A 99 -3.00 -6.53 3.66
C VAL A 99 -4.34 -7.20 3.42
N ILE A 100 -4.66 -7.58 2.18
CA ILE A 100 -5.91 -8.28 1.84
C ILE A 100 -5.99 -9.65 2.53
N HIS A 101 -4.87 -10.38 2.59
CA HIS A 101 -4.81 -11.67 3.27
C HIS A 101 -5.08 -11.53 4.78
N LEU A 102 -4.49 -10.51 5.42
CA LEU A 102 -4.75 -10.19 6.83
C LEU A 102 -6.21 -9.82 7.08
N GLU A 103 -6.82 -8.99 6.22
CA GLU A 103 -8.25 -8.66 6.33
C GLU A 103 -9.13 -9.92 6.27
N LYS A 104 -8.84 -10.84 5.34
CA LYS A 104 -9.59 -12.09 5.18
C LYS A 104 -9.49 -12.96 6.43
N LYS A 105 -8.27 -13.18 6.94
CA LYS A 105 -8.01 -13.97 8.15
C LYS A 105 -8.71 -13.40 9.39
N MET A 106 -8.73 -12.07 9.55
CA MET A 106 -9.43 -11.40 10.65
C MET A 106 -10.95 -11.55 10.52
N LYS A 107 -11.51 -11.41 9.31
CA LYS A 107 -12.94 -11.57 9.07
C LYS A 107 -13.43 -13.00 9.37
N GLU A 108 -12.62 -14.01 9.06
CA GLU A 108 -12.90 -15.41 9.41
C GLU A 108 -12.89 -15.64 10.92
N ARG A 109 -11.96 -15.02 11.66
CA ARG A 109 -11.93 -15.07 13.14
C ARG A 109 -13.14 -14.37 13.76
N MET A 110 -13.52 -13.20 13.24
CA MET A 110 -14.72 -12.48 13.71
C MET A 110 -16.01 -13.26 13.47
N LYS A 111 -16.14 -13.96 12.32
CA LYS A 111 -17.30 -14.83 12.08
C LYS A 111 -17.38 -15.98 13.08
N ARG A 112 -16.25 -16.62 13.40
CA ARG A 112 -16.20 -17.70 14.41
C ARG A 112 -16.54 -17.23 15.82
N HIS A 113 -16.22 -15.98 16.19
CA HIS A 113 -16.57 -15.43 17.50
C HIS A 113 -17.99 -14.83 17.54
N ALA A 114 -18.59 -14.50 16.39
CA ALA A 114 -19.96 -14.00 16.31
C ALA A 114 -21.02 -15.09 16.57
N ASP A 115 -20.69 -16.36 16.35
CA ASP A 115 -21.57 -17.50 16.68
C ASP A 115 -21.62 -17.82 18.19
N LEU A 116 -20.69 -17.28 19.00
CA LEU A 116 -20.54 -17.69 20.41
C LEU A 116 -21.09 -16.67 21.42
N ASP A 117 -21.17 -15.36 21.10
CA ASP A 117 -21.77 -14.39 22.02
C ASP A 117 -22.27 -13.10 21.33
N ASN A 118 -23.55 -12.76 21.54
CA ASN A 118 -24.23 -11.65 20.87
C ASN A 118 -23.85 -10.29 21.51
N GLN A 119 -23.44 -10.25 22.79
CA GLN A 119 -23.12 -9.02 23.53
C GLN A 119 -21.66 -8.54 23.35
N ILE A 120 -20.68 -9.46 23.34
CA ILE A 120 -19.25 -9.12 23.19
C ILE A 120 -18.92 -8.62 21.77
N SER A 121 -19.72 -9.03 20.78
CA SER A 121 -19.57 -8.67 19.37
C SER A 121 -19.58 -7.15 19.12
N LEU A 122 -20.33 -6.38 19.92
CA LEU A 122 -20.50 -4.93 19.75
C LEU A 122 -19.29 -4.14 20.31
N LEU A 123 -18.71 -4.61 21.41
CA LEU A 123 -17.49 -4.03 21.99
C LEU A 123 -16.24 -4.37 21.17
N LEU A 124 -16.09 -5.61 20.70
CA LEU A 124 -15.00 -6.01 19.81
C LEU A 124 -15.04 -5.25 18.47
N ARG A 125 -16.24 -4.97 17.95
CA ARG A 125 -16.45 -4.14 16.75
C ARG A 125 -16.08 -2.67 16.94
N ARG A 126 -16.16 -2.15 18.17
CA ARG A 126 -15.83 -0.76 18.51
C ARG A 126 -14.35 -0.58 18.89
N ALA A 127 -13.75 -1.60 19.51
CA ALA A 127 -12.33 -1.63 19.89
C ALA A 127 -11.40 -1.98 18.70
N TYR A 128 -11.81 -2.90 17.82
CA TYR A 128 -10.99 -3.32 16.69
C TYR A 128 -11.47 -2.66 15.39
N LYS A 129 -10.99 -1.44 15.16
CA LYS A 129 -11.27 -0.64 13.96
C LYS A 129 -10.49 -1.24 12.78
N VAL A 130 -10.96 -2.37 12.23
CA VAL A 130 -10.34 -2.99 11.04
C VAL A 130 -10.40 -1.96 9.91
N PRO A 131 -9.25 -1.53 9.36
CA PRO A 131 -9.27 -0.68 8.18
C PRO A 131 -9.97 -1.47 7.07
N LYS A 132 -11.08 -0.94 6.56
CA LYS A 132 -11.92 -1.62 5.56
C LYS A 132 -11.45 -1.17 4.18
N TYR A 133 -10.45 -1.85 3.61
CA TYR A 133 -9.92 -1.55 2.28
C TYR A 133 -10.82 -2.07 1.16
N THR A 134 -11.61 -3.11 1.43
CA THR A 134 -12.60 -3.69 0.50
C THR A 134 -14.02 -3.19 0.83
N LYS A 135 -14.65 -2.43 -0.08
CA LYS A 135 -16.09 -2.11 0.04
C LYS A 135 -16.95 -3.37 -0.17
N SER A 136 -18.19 -3.38 0.32
CA SER A 136 -19.15 -4.51 0.13
C SER A 136 -19.38 -4.88 -1.34
N THR A 137 -19.08 -3.96 -2.26
CA THR A 137 -19.11 -4.14 -3.72
C THR A 137 -17.85 -4.83 -4.29
N GLY A 138 -16.92 -5.29 -3.45
CA GLY A 138 -15.65 -5.88 -3.87
C GLY A 138 -14.61 -4.87 -4.39
N LYS A 139 -14.85 -3.56 -4.34
CA LYS A 139 -13.91 -2.56 -4.85
C LYS A 139 -12.86 -2.19 -3.81
N ILE A 140 -11.58 -2.13 -4.22
CA ILE A 140 -10.44 -1.75 -3.37
C ILE A 140 -10.37 -0.23 -3.28
N SER A 141 -10.62 0.32 -2.09
CA SER A 141 -10.53 1.74 -1.79
C SER A 141 -9.09 2.08 -1.38
N ILE A 142 -8.34 2.75 -2.26
CA ILE A 142 -7.01 3.28 -1.95
C ILE A 142 -7.18 4.43 -0.94
N ARG A 143 -7.01 4.14 0.36
CA ARG A 143 -7.14 5.13 1.44
C ARG A 143 -6.08 4.89 2.52
N GLY A 144 -5.55 5.96 3.13
CA GLY A 144 -4.60 5.89 4.25
C GLY A 144 -3.28 5.22 3.88
N THR A 145 -2.91 4.16 4.60
CA THR A 145 -1.63 3.45 4.46
C THR A 145 -1.40 2.88 3.05
N LEU A 146 -2.46 2.44 2.37
CA LEU A 146 -2.37 1.91 1.00
C LEU A 146 -2.06 3.00 -0.04
N LEU A 147 -2.55 4.22 0.18
CA LEU A 147 -2.20 5.38 -0.66
C LEU A 147 -0.73 5.76 -0.45
N ARG A 148 -0.23 5.69 0.79
CA ARG A 148 1.17 5.99 1.10
C ARG A 148 2.12 5.02 0.41
N SER A 149 1.85 3.72 0.47
CA SER A 149 2.66 2.73 -0.25
C SER A 149 2.50 2.84 -1.77
N TYR A 150 1.33 3.29 -2.26
CA TYR A 150 1.14 3.64 -3.66
C TYR A 150 2.07 4.78 -4.11
N VAL A 151 2.05 5.90 -3.39
CA VAL A 151 2.89 7.06 -3.72
C VAL A 151 4.37 6.70 -3.59
N LEU A 152 4.77 5.95 -2.56
CA LEU A 152 6.15 5.57 -2.35
C LEU A 152 6.70 4.71 -3.50
N HIS A 153 5.95 3.71 -3.97
CA HIS A 153 6.43 2.90 -5.10
C HIS A 153 6.51 3.70 -6.40
N LEU A 154 5.59 4.63 -6.62
CA LEU A 154 5.58 5.48 -7.81
C LEU A 154 6.75 6.46 -7.81
N VAL A 155 7.04 7.09 -6.67
CA VAL A 155 8.22 7.96 -6.49
C VAL A 155 9.51 7.16 -6.67
N ALA A 156 9.63 5.98 -6.04
CA ALA A 156 10.79 5.11 -6.21
C ALA A 156 10.99 4.72 -7.68
N LYS A 157 9.91 4.39 -8.40
CA LYS A 157 9.94 4.11 -9.84
C LYS A 157 10.47 5.30 -10.65
N ILE A 158 9.95 6.50 -10.41
CA ILE A 158 10.38 7.74 -11.10
C ILE A 158 11.87 7.99 -10.87
N VAL A 159 12.33 7.92 -9.62
CA VAL A 159 13.74 8.11 -9.26
C VAL A 159 14.63 7.10 -9.97
N LEU A 160 14.24 5.81 -9.96
CA LEU A 160 14.99 4.76 -10.65
C LEU A 160 15.01 4.98 -12.17
N GLU A 161 13.87 5.30 -12.80
CA GLU A 161 13.85 5.58 -14.25
C GLU A 161 14.75 6.76 -14.61
N VAL A 162 14.73 7.85 -13.84
CA VAL A 162 15.63 9.00 -14.06
C VAL A 162 17.09 8.58 -13.88
N LEU A 163 17.41 7.83 -12.83
CA LEU A 163 18.78 7.35 -12.57
C LEU A 163 19.32 6.53 -13.76
N PHE A 164 18.52 5.60 -14.30
CA PHE A 164 18.94 4.79 -15.44
C PHE A 164 19.01 5.59 -16.76
N ILE A 165 18.12 6.56 -16.98
CA ILE A 165 18.21 7.45 -18.16
C ILE A 165 19.50 8.28 -18.10
N VAL A 166 19.78 8.89 -16.95
CA VAL A 166 21.00 9.67 -16.73
C VAL A 166 22.24 8.79 -16.81
N GLY A 167 22.20 7.59 -16.22
CA GLY A 167 23.28 6.61 -16.30
C GLY A 167 23.58 6.18 -17.72
N GLN A 168 22.56 5.89 -18.54
CA GLN A 168 22.73 5.58 -19.97
C GLN A 168 23.42 6.72 -20.71
N TYR A 169 23.01 7.96 -20.45
CA TYR A 169 23.59 9.14 -21.08
C TYR A 169 25.07 9.30 -20.75
N TYR A 170 25.46 9.14 -19.48
CA TYR A 170 26.86 9.29 -19.07
C TYR A 170 27.76 8.11 -19.46
N LEU A 171 27.23 6.89 -19.49
CA LEU A 171 28.02 5.70 -19.83
C LEU A 171 28.20 5.52 -21.34
N TYR A 172 27.15 5.76 -22.13
CA TYR A 172 27.14 5.40 -23.56
C TYR A 172 26.74 6.54 -24.49
N GLY A 173 26.10 7.58 -23.96
CA GLY A 173 25.45 8.61 -24.77
C GLY A 173 24.18 8.11 -25.46
N PHE A 174 23.75 8.84 -26.50
CA PHE A 174 22.54 8.53 -27.28
C PHE A 174 22.80 7.77 -28.57
N THR A 175 24.04 7.72 -29.04
CA THR A 175 24.38 7.12 -30.34
C THR A 175 25.78 6.56 -30.27
N LEU A 176 25.92 5.30 -30.69
CA LEU A 176 27.21 4.64 -30.79
C LEU A 176 27.92 5.11 -32.04
N LYS A 177 29.14 5.63 -31.87
CA LYS A 177 30.02 5.96 -33.00
C LYS A 177 30.66 4.68 -33.52
N GLU A 178 30.83 4.59 -34.83
CA GLU A 178 31.45 3.45 -35.51
C GLU A 178 32.92 3.23 -35.14
N ARG A 179 33.62 4.29 -34.73
CA ARG A 179 35.04 4.30 -34.34
C ARG A 179 35.23 4.68 -32.88
N TYR A 180 35.97 3.85 -32.15
CA TYR A 180 36.46 4.09 -30.80
C TYR A 180 37.99 4.19 -30.81
N VAL A 181 38.54 5.29 -30.27
CA VAL A 181 39.99 5.50 -30.19
C VAL A 181 40.48 5.07 -28.82
N CYS A 182 41.40 4.11 -28.78
CA CYS A 182 41.89 3.49 -27.55
C CYS A 182 43.40 3.71 -27.39
N ALA A 183 43.83 4.04 -26.16
CA ALA A 183 45.23 4.29 -25.80
C ALA A 183 45.70 3.49 -24.57
N ARG A 184 45.01 2.40 -24.22
CA ARG A 184 45.24 1.66 -22.97
C ARG A 184 46.32 0.58 -23.17
N SER A 185 47.20 0.39 -22.17
CA SER A 185 48.14 -0.74 -22.14
C SER A 185 47.38 -2.07 -22.27
N PRO A 186 47.79 -3.03 -23.13
CA PRO A 186 49.09 -3.14 -23.80
C PRO A 186 49.18 -2.53 -25.22
N CYS A 187 48.26 -1.65 -25.62
CA CYS A 187 48.30 -1.05 -26.96
C CYS A 187 49.54 -0.16 -27.16
N PRO A 188 50.25 -0.26 -28.29
CA PRO A 188 51.53 0.44 -28.50
C PRO A 188 51.35 1.96 -28.64
N HIS A 189 50.26 2.37 -29.29
CA HIS A 189 49.91 3.77 -29.56
C HIS A 189 48.38 3.92 -29.49
N GLN A 190 47.86 5.08 -29.91
CA GLN A 190 46.42 5.22 -30.15
C GLN A 190 46.01 4.35 -31.33
N VAL A 191 45.13 3.39 -31.08
CA VAL A 191 44.59 2.48 -32.09
C VAL A 191 43.12 2.77 -32.33
N ASP A 192 42.70 2.55 -33.57
CA ASP A 192 41.31 2.67 -33.97
C ASP A 192 40.63 1.31 -33.86
N CYS A 193 39.57 1.26 -33.07
CA CYS A 193 38.72 0.09 -32.93
C CYS A 193 37.34 0.36 -33.53
N PHE A 194 36.80 -0.64 -34.21
CA PHE A 194 35.53 -0.55 -34.92
C PHE A 194 34.48 -1.40 -34.23
N LEU A 195 33.29 -0.82 -34.06
CA LEU A 195 32.17 -1.48 -33.39
C LEU A 195 31.34 -2.26 -34.41
N SER A 196 30.92 -3.46 -34.03
CA SER A 196 29.94 -4.22 -34.83
C SER A 196 28.54 -3.61 -34.74
N ARG A 197 27.87 -3.48 -35.89
CA ARG A 197 26.47 -3.03 -36.07
C ARG A 197 26.08 -1.76 -35.30
N PRO A 198 26.84 -0.64 -35.44
CA PRO A 198 26.61 0.56 -34.62
C PRO A 198 25.25 1.21 -34.90
N THR A 199 24.74 1.12 -36.13
CA THR A 199 23.42 1.65 -36.52
C THR A 199 22.28 0.84 -35.92
N GLU A 200 22.31 -0.49 -36.01
CA GLU A 200 21.31 -1.39 -35.43
C GLU A 200 21.25 -1.22 -33.91
N LYS A 201 22.41 -1.23 -33.24
CA LYS A 201 22.51 -0.97 -31.79
C LYS A 201 21.96 0.40 -31.42
N SER A 202 22.29 1.44 -32.18
CA SER A 202 21.79 2.80 -31.92
C SER A 202 20.27 2.91 -32.07
N VAL A 203 19.65 2.26 -33.07
CA VAL A 203 18.19 2.24 -33.23
C VAL A 203 17.50 1.62 -32.01
N ILE A 204 18.03 0.49 -31.52
CA ILE A 204 17.48 -0.18 -30.34
C ILE A 204 17.70 0.66 -29.07
N ILE A 205 18.86 1.32 -28.93
CA ILE A 205 19.11 2.26 -27.82
C ILE A 205 18.08 3.40 -27.81
N TRP A 206 17.84 4.03 -28.96
CA TRP A 206 16.83 5.08 -29.10
C TRP A 206 15.44 4.59 -28.73
N PHE A 207 15.07 3.41 -29.21
CA PHE A 207 13.79 2.81 -28.88
C PHE A 207 13.63 2.55 -27.38
N MET A 208 14.65 1.97 -26.73
CA MET A 208 14.65 1.71 -25.29
C MET A 208 14.57 3.02 -24.50
N LEU A 209 15.31 4.06 -24.93
CA LEU A 209 15.27 5.39 -24.33
C LEU A 209 13.91 6.07 -24.49
N VAL A 210 13.34 6.11 -25.69
CA VAL A 210 12.01 6.70 -25.95
C VAL A 210 10.97 6.02 -25.09
N SER A 211 10.97 4.69 -25.06
CA SER A 211 10.04 3.96 -24.20
C SER A 211 10.23 4.32 -22.71
N ALA A 212 11.46 4.55 -22.24
CA ALA A 212 11.80 5.01 -20.87
C ALA A 212 11.31 6.42 -20.58
N VAL A 213 11.47 7.35 -21.51
CA VAL A 213 10.96 8.71 -21.37
C VAL A 213 9.42 8.70 -21.31
N VAL A 214 8.76 7.92 -22.17
CA VAL A 214 7.30 7.79 -22.16
C VAL A 214 6.82 7.15 -20.85
N SER A 215 7.48 6.12 -20.34
CA SER A 215 7.10 5.52 -19.04
C SER A 215 7.30 6.48 -17.87
N LEU A 216 8.36 7.29 -17.90
CA LEU A 216 8.62 8.32 -16.90
C LEU A 216 7.52 9.36 -16.93
N PHE A 217 7.17 9.86 -18.12
CA PHE A 217 6.11 10.85 -18.31
C PHE A 217 4.74 10.33 -17.84
N LEU A 218 4.36 9.10 -18.19
CA LEU A 218 3.13 8.47 -17.71
C LEU A 218 3.11 8.32 -16.18
N SER A 219 4.27 7.99 -15.59
CA SER A 219 4.40 7.87 -14.13
C SER A 219 4.31 9.23 -13.43
N LEU A 220 4.85 10.28 -14.04
CA LEU A 220 4.74 11.66 -13.56
C LEU A 220 3.29 12.16 -13.65
N ILE A 221 2.59 11.92 -14.77
CA ILE A 221 1.16 12.26 -14.89
C ILE A 221 0.36 11.59 -13.79
N GLU A 222 0.60 10.29 -13.55
CA GLU A 222 -0.10 9.55 -12.50
C GLU A 222 0.18 10.12 -11.10
N LEU A 223 1.43 10.48 -10.82
CA LEU A 223 1.81 11.11 -9.56
C LEU A 223 1.14 12.48 -9.40
N LEU A 224 1.17 13.31 -10.44
CA LEU A 224 0.54 14.63 -10.46
C LEU A 224 -0.97 14.54 -10.27
N TYR A 225 -1.64 13.60 -10.95
CA TYR A 225 -3.08 13.36 -10.79
C TYR A 225 -3.43 13.02 -9.34
N LEU A 226 -2.64 12.15 -8.69
CA LEU A 226 -2.84 11.79 -7.30
C LEU A 226 -2.56 12.95 -6.34
N CYS A 227 -1.52 13.75 -6.61
CA CYS A 227 -1.22 14.95 -5.84
C CYS A 227 -2.36 15.96 -5.92
N VAL A 228 -2.87 16.27 -7.12
CA VAL A 228 -4.00 17.20 -7.32
C VAL A 228 -5.25 16.69 -6.63
N LYS A 229 -5.55 15.38 -6.73
CA LYS A 229 -6.68 14.77 -6.05
C LYS A 229 -6.54 14.87 -4.53
N ALA A 230 -5.37 14.57 -3.98
CA ALA A 230 -5.10 14.68 -2.54
C ALA A 230 -5.22 16.13 -2.05
N VAL A 231 -4.70 17.11 -2.80
CA VAL A 231 -4.82 18.53 -2.47
C VAL A 231 -6.29 18.98 -2.50
N ARG A 232 -7.07 18.60 -3.52
CA ARG A 232 -8.51 18.92 -3.58
C ARG A 232 -9.27 18.34 -2.39
N GLU A 233 -9.06 17.06 -2.07
CA GLU A 233 -9.68 16.42 -0.90
C GLU A 233 -9.29 17.13 0.43
N CYS A 234 -8.04 17.58 0.55
CA CYS A 234 -7.59 18.39 1.69
C CYS A 234 -8.25 19.78 1.74
N MET A 235 -8.43 20.43 0.60
CA MET A 235 -9.08 21.75 0.50
C MET A 235 -10.56 21.67 0.84
N THR A 236 -11.30 20.70 0.29
CA THR A 236 -12.72 20.50 0.63
C THR A 236 -12.88 20.18 2.11
N ARG A 237 -12.01 19.35 2.69
CA ARG A 237 -12.02 19.08 4.12
C ARG A 237 -11.70 20.35 4.94
N ARG A 238 -10.79 21.22 4.51
CA ARG A 238 -10.55 22.51 5.21
C ARG A 238 -11.79 23.41 5.18
N GLN A 239 -12.55 23.41 4.09
CA GLN A 239 -13.76 24.23 3.95
C GLN A 239 -14.89 23.79 4.89
N ASP A 240 -15.04 22.49 5.16
CA ASP A 240 -15.97 21.99 6.19
C ASP A 240 -15.60 22.43 7.62
N TYR A 241 -14.32 22.68 7.90
CA TYR A 241 -13.86 23.19 9.21
C TYR A 241 -14.03 24.70 9.35
N THR A 242 -14.02 25.48 8.25
CA THR A 242 -14.27 26.92 8.28
C THR A 242 -15.75 27.31 8.24
N VAL A 243 -16.67 26.38 7.93
CA VAL A 243 -18.13 26.64 7.88
C VAL A 243 -18.87 26.29 9.18
N THR A 244 -18.17 25.86 10.23
CA THR A 244 -18.71 25.91 11.60
C THR A 244 -18.24 27.19 12.29
N PRO A 245 -19.03 28.28 12.33
CA PRO A 245 -18.88 29.26 13.38
C PRO A 245 -19.15 28.53 14.70
N VAL A 246 -18.11 28.42 15.52
CA VAL A 246 -18.21 28.04 16.93
C VAL A 246 -18.91 29.19 17.64
N THR A 247 -20.23 29.26 17.52
CA THR A 247 -21.08 29.87 18.53
C THR A 247 -22.02 28.77 18.97
N PRO A 248 -21.81 28.15 20.14
CA PRO A 248 -22.85 27.32 20.70
C PRO A 248 -24.09 28.22 20.86
N PRO A 249 -25.29 27.81 20.38
CA PRO A 249 -26.50 28.44 20.88
C PRO A 249 -26.45 28.32 22.42
N PRO A 250 -26.84 29.37 23.17
CA PRO A 250 -26.93 29.27 24.62
C PRO A 250 -27.74 28.02 24.93
N LEU A 251 -27.18 27.17 25.77
CA LEU A 251 -27.82 25.97 26.26
C LEU A 251 -28.99 26.41 27.15
N GLU A 252 -30.09 26.85 26.53
CA GLU A 252 -31.31 27.20 27.23
C GLU A 252 -31.93 25.91 27.78
N ARG A 253 -31.66 25.70 29.07
CA ARG A 253 -32.71 25.55 30.08
C ARG A 253 -33.60 24.30 30.04
N LYS A 254 -33.25 23.22 29.33
CA LYS A 254 -33.98 21.93 29.47
C LYS A 254 -33.35 20.92 30.43
N ALA A 255 -32.02 20.90 30.58
CA ALA A 255 -31.34 19.90 31.41
C ALA A 255 -31.31 20.24 32.92
N PHE A 256 -31.42 21.53 33.28
CA PHE A 256 -31.46 21.93 34.70
C PHE A 256 -32.85 21.70 35.32
N LYS A 257 -33.93 21.91 34.55
CA LYS A 257 -35.31 21.69 34.99
C LYS A 257 -35.59 20.23 35.36
N SER A 258 -35.07 19.28 34.57
CA SER A 258 -35.23 17.84 34.83
C SER A 258 -34.49 17.36 36.09
N ARG A 259 -33.43 18.06 36.53
CA ARG A 259 -32.67 17.66 37.72
C ARG A 259 -33.29 18.23 39.01
N ASP A 260 -33.82 19.46 38.94
CA ASP A 260 -34.58 20.05 40.04
C ASP A 260 -35.95 19.38 40.22
N GLU A 261 -36.65 19.01 39.14
CA GLU A 261 -37.92 18.25 39.21
C GLU A 261 -37.72 16.86 39.83
N MET A 262 -36.57 16.22 39.59
CA MET A 262 -36.25 14.90 40.16
C MET A 262 -35.83 14.99 41.64
N LEU A 263 -35.14 16.07 42.04
CA LEU A 263 -34.83 16.36 43.45
C LEU A 263 -36.08 16.74 44.24
N GLN A 264 -36.99 17.52 43.67
CA GLN A 264 -38.21 17.95 44.35
C GLN A 264 -39.22 16.81 44.51
N ASN A 265 -39.28 15.89 43.53
CA ASN A 265 -40.05 14.65 43.67
C ASN A 265 -39.44 13.66 44.68
N GLY A 266 -38.11 13.63 44.81
CA GLY A 266 -37.42 12.83 45.84
C GLY A 266 -37.69 13.33 47.26
N VAL A 267 -37.68 14.66 47.46
CA VAL A 267 -37.96 15.28 48.77
C VAL A 267 -39.44 15.14 49.16
N ASN A 268 -40.38 15.21 48.20
CA ASN A 268 -41.81 14.94 48.46
C ASN A 268 -42.07 13.47 48.84
N LEU A 269 -41.38 12.51 48.21
CA LEU A 269 -41.50 11.09 48.52
C LEU A 269 -40.93 10.74 49.90
N GLU A 270 -39.87 11.43 50.32
CA GLU A 270 -39.26 11.25 51.65
C GLU A 270 -40.10 11.90 52.77
N LEU A 271 -40.84 12.97 52.46
CA LEU A 271 -41.82 13.59 53.36
C LEU A 271 -43.12 12.76 53.51
N GLU A 272 -43.59 12.08 52.46
CA GLU A 272 -44.71 11.12 52.57
C GLU A 272 -44.34 9.87 53.37
N LEU A 273 -43.09 9.39 53.25
CA LEU A 273 -42.59 8.24 54.02
C LEU A 273 -42.31 8.57 55.49
N ARG A 274 -42.00 9.82 55.84
CA ARG A 274 -41.84 10.28 57.23
C ARG A 274 -43.12 10.82 57.89
N GLY A 275 -44.18 11.09 57.12
CA GLY A 275 -45.47 11.57 57.62
C GLY A 275 -46.49 10.47 57.97
N GLY A 276 -46.20 9.21 57.69
CA GLY A 276 -47.17 8.11 57.82
C GLY A 276 -47.00 7.23 59.06
N LYS A 277 -47.75 7.56 60.12
CA LYS A 277 -48.13 6.78 61.35
C LYS A 277 -47.23 6.93 62.59
N PRO A 278 -47.78 6.86 63.85
CA PRO A 278 -48.99 6.12 64.23
C PRO A 278 -49.93 6.73 65.32
N GLY A 279 -51.13 6.16 65.42
CA GLY A 279 -51.92 6.07 66.67
C GLY A 279 -53.41 5.88 66.41
N ALA A 280 -54.19 5.03 67.08
CA ALA A 280 -53.98 3.86 67.94
C ALA A 280 -55.37 3.22 68.14
N ASN A 281 -55.40 1.90 68.42
CA ASN A 281 -56.50 1.09 68.99
C ASN A 281 -57.76 0.89 68.10
N GLY A 282 -58.33 -0.31 67.93
CA GLY A 282 -58.11 -1.63 68.52
C GLY A 282 -59.45 -2.37 68.47
N ALA A 283 -59.52 -3.54 67.84
CA ALA A 283 -60.58 -4.53 68.06
C ALA A 283 -60.16 -5.85 67.40
N GLY A 284 -60.23 -6.93 68.17
CA GLY A 284 -59.64 -8.22 67.83
C GLY A 284 -60.48 -9.10 66.91
N GLY A 285 -59.93 -10.29 66.71
CA GLY A 285 -60.70 -11.50 66.46
C GLY A 285 -60.54 -12.10 65.08
N GLY A 286 -59.94 -13.31 65.04
CA GLY A 286 -60.30 -14.34 64.07
C GLY A 286 -59.20 -14.75 63.11
N SER A 287 -58.56 -15.88 63.42
CA SER A 287 -58.46 -17.11 62.59
C SER A 287 -58.04 -16.93 61.11
N THR A 288 -57.04 -17.61 60.55
CA THR A 288 -56.66 -19.03 60.66
C THR A 288 -55.35 -19.27 59.87
N GLU A 289 -54.50 -20.16 60.40
CA GLU A 289 -53.74 -21.27 59.75
C GLU A 289 -53.23 -21.15 58.28
N ALA A 290 -52.08 -21.67 57.87
CA ALA A 290 -50.99 -22.42 58.51
C ALA A 290 -49.82 -22.59 57.50
N ALA A 291 -48.59 -22.71 58.06
CA ALA A 291 -47.44 -23.60 57.74
C ALA A 291 -46.92 -23.71 56.27
N VAL A 292 -45.62 -23.83 55.97
CA VAL A 292 -44.61 -24.81 56.44
C VAL A 292 -43.18 -24.36 56.04
N ASP A 293 -42.19 -24.72 56.89
CA ASP A 293 -40.71 -24.93 56.77
C ASP A 293 -39.83 -24.02 55.89
N VAL A 294 -38.71 -23.42 56.37
CA VAL A 294 -37.52 -23.87 57.16
C VAL A 294 -36.42 -24.50 56.29
N SER A 295 -35.18 -24.02 56.54
CA SER A 295 -33.84 -24.56 56.21
C SER A 295 -33.17 -23.98 54.95
N LEU A 296 -31.84 -23.74 54.87
CA LEU A 296 -30.64 -23.90 55.71
C LEU A 296 -29.55 -23.07 54.96
N GLU A 297 -28.79 -22.18 55.60
CA GLU A 297 -27.47 -22.41 56.23
C GLU A 297 -26.27 -22.09 55.32
N SER A 298 -25.38 -21.26 55.87
CA SER A 298 -24.04 -20.95 55.39
C SER A 298 -23.10 -22.13 55.61
N ASN A 299 -22.10 -22.35 54.74
CA ASN A 299 -20.76 -22.64 55.23
C ASN A 299 -19.66 -22.41 54.18
N ASN A 300 -18.56 -21.88 54.71
CA ASN A 300 -17.28 -21.59 54.08
C ASN A 300 -16.21 -22.34 54.89
N THR A 301 -15.23 -22.97 54.24
CA THR A 301 -13.88 -23.41 54.72
C THR A 301 -13.41 -24.56 53.81
N GLY A 302 -12.15 -24.76 53.41
CA GLY A 302 -10.82 -24.15 53.59
C GLY A 302 -9.96 -24.71 52.42
N GLY A 303 -8.82 -24.17 51.99
CA GLY A 303 -7.56 -24.04 52.73
C GLY A 303 -6.45 -24.83 51.98
N GLU A 304 -5.29 -24.17 51.78
CA GLU A 304 -3.94 -24.71 51.48
C GLU A 304 -3.63 -25.38 50.11
N VAL A 305 -2.41 -25.40 49.52
CA VAL A 305 -1.14 -24.60 49.55
C VAL A 305 -0.12 -25.38 48.65
N HIS A 306 0.75 -24.67 47.89
CA HIS A 306 2.07 -25.08 47.29
C HIS A 306 2.11 -26.33 46.34
N ILE A 307 2.89 -26.46 45.25
CA ILE A 307 4.08 -25.84 44.63
C ILE A 307 3.83 -25.78 43.11
#